data_AF-R4T262-F1
#
_entry.id   AF-R4T262-F1
#
_cell.length_a   1.000
_cell.length_b   1.000
_cell.length_c   1.000
_cell.angle_alpha   90.00
_cell.angle_beta   90.00
_cell.angle_gamma   90.00
#
_symmetry.space_group_name_H-M   'P 1'
#
loop_
_entity.id
_entity.type
_entity.pdbx_description
1 polymer ?
#
loop_
_entity_poly.entity_id
_entity_poly.type
_entity_poly.pdbx_seq_one_letter_code
_entity_poly.pdbx_strand_id
1 'polypeptide(L)'
;MTGFEADPKALRDAADQAKRAAGIVRALDLERVAALSGALTGSESAKTAAQLGPHWENSIGVWAKGVDSYAASLTTAATAYRARDGAGEQEFGGPGGN
;
A
#
# COMPACT_ATOMS: atom_id res chain seq x y z
N MET A 1 -26.68 7.52 17.82
CA MET A 1 -25.56 6.69 17.33
C MET A 1 -24.61 7.63 16.62
N THR A 2 -23.46 7.94 17.20
CA THR A 2 -22.38 8.60 16.47
C THR A 2 -21.81 7.57 15.51
N GLY A 3 -22.32 7.56 14.28
CA GLY A 3 -21.78 6.74 13.21
C GLY A 3 -20.29 7.05 13.06
N PHE A 4 -19.47 6.04 12.81
CA PHE A 4 -18.06 6.22 12.48
C PHE A 4 -17.96 7.14 11.25
N GLU A 5 -17.74 8.42 11.48
CA GLU A 5 -17.44 9.38 10.44
C GLU A 5 -15.98 9.15 10.06
N ALA A 6 -15.77 8.48 8.92
CA ALA A 6 -14.42 8.19 8.46
C ALA A 6 -13.78 9.50 8.01
N ASP A 7 -12.74 9.95 8.71
CA ASP A 7 -11.98 11.15 8.33
C ASP A 7 -11.28 10.93 6.97
N PRO A 8 -11.69 11.64 5.89
CA PRO A 8 -11.09 11.49 4.57
C PRO A 8 -9.62 11.90 4.53
N LYS A 9 -9.14 12.68 5.50
CA LYS A 9 -7.72 13.02 5.64
C LYS A 9 -6.94 11.81 6.19
N ALA A 10 -7.43 11.18 7.26
CA ALA A 10 -6.81 9.99 7.83
C ALA A 10 -6.69 8.84 6.80
N LEU A 11 -7.69 8.66 5.93
CA LEU A 11 -7.63 7.67 4.85
C LEU A 11 -6.54 7.98 3.81
N ARG A 12 -6.33 9.25 3.47
CA ARG A 12 -5.26 9.67 2.56
C ARG A 12 -3.88 9.51 3.20
N ASP A 13 -3.74 9.90 4.46
CA ASP A 13 -2.49 9.74 5.21
C ASP A 13 -2.07 8.26 5.31
N ALA A 14 -3.05 7.36 5.51
CA ALA A 14 -2.83 5.92 5.49
C ALA A 14 -2.42 5.39 4.10
N ALA A 15 -3.05 5.88 3.03
CA ALA A 15 -2.67 5.55 1.66
C ALA A 15 -1.23 5.99 1.32
N ASP A 16 -0.81 7.15 1.79
CA ASP A 16 0.55 7.65 1.58
C ASP A 16 1.59 6.87 2.40
N GLN A 17 1.25 6.44 3.61
CA GLN A 17 2.09 5.54 4.40
C GLN A 17 2.27 4.18 3.70
N ALA A 18 1.20 3.62 3.16
CA ALA A 18 1.24 2.38 2.38
C ALA A 18 2.18 2.51 1.17
N LYS A 19 2.04 3.58 0.38
CA LYS A 19 2.95 3.85 -0.76
C LYS A 19 4.41 3.98 -0.35
N ARG A 20 4.69 4.66 0.78
CA ARG A 20 6.06 4.78 1.31
C ARG A 20 6.64 3.42 1.69
N ALA A 21 5.85 2.58 2.37
CA ALA A 21 6.28 1.23 2.74
C ALA A 21 6.59 0.37 1.50
N ALA A 22 5.74 0.43 0.47
CA ALA A 22 5.99 -0.23 -0.82
C ALA A 22 7.29 0.27 -1.48
N GLY A 23 7.55 1.58 -1.43
CA GLY A 23 8.78 2.17 -1.96
C GLY A 23 10.05 1.71 -1.23
N ILE A 24 10.03 1.66 0.11
CA ILE A 24 11.17 1.19 0.92
C ILE A 24 11.53 -0.25 0.57
N VAL A 25 10.52 -1.12 0.49
CA VAL A 25 10.75 -2.54 0.22
C VAL A 25 11.25 -2.77 -1.22
N ARG A 26 10.77 -2.00 -2.19
CA ARG A 26 11.30 -2.01 -3.58
C ARG A 26 12.76 -1.55 -3.68
N ALA A 27 13.22 -0.69 -2.78
CA ALA A 27 14.58 -0.16 -2.77
C ALA A 27 15.59 -1.10 -2.10
N LEU A 28 15.16 -2.24 -1.54
CA LEU A 28 16.07 -3.22 -0.96
C LEU A 28 16.92 -3.84 -2.07
N ASP A 29 18.24 -3.68 -1.95
CA ASP A 29 19.24 -4.29 -2.82
C ASP A 29 19.37 -5.78 -2.52
N LEU A 30 18.72 -6.60 -3.36
CA LEU A 30 18.73 -8.06 -3.27
C LEU A 30 19.89 -8.70 -4.04
N GLU A 31 20.65 -7.92 -4.82
CA GLU A 31 21.80 -8.44 -5.56
C GLU A 31 22.88 -8.97 -4.61
N ARG A 32 22.96 -8.40 -3.39
CA ARG A 32 23.84 -8.91 -2.32
C ARG A 32 23.49 -10.33 -1.85
N VAL A 33 22.21 -10.72 -1.93
CA VAL A 33 21.75 -12.08 -1.59
C VAL A 33 22.19 -13.06 -2.69
N ALA A 34 22.10 -12.63 -3.96
CA ALA A 34 22.61 -13.41 -5.08
C ALA A 34 24.14 -13.57 -5.01
N ALA A 35 24.88 -12.53 -4.63
CA ALA A 35 26.33 -12.59 -4.43
C ALA A 35 26.75 -13.60 -3.35
N LEU A 36 25.91 -13.81 -2.34
CA LEU A 36 26.11 -14.81 -1.28
C LEU A 36 26.13 -16.25 -1.82
N SER A 37 25.36 -16.54 -2.87
CA SER A 37 25.37 -17.86 -3.53
C SER A 37 26.70 -18.17 -4.21
N GLY A 38 27.35 -17.15 -4.79
CA GLY A 38 28.68 -17.27 -5.40
C GLY A 38 29.80 -17.48 -4.38
N ALA A 39 29.63 -16.96 -3.15
CA ALA A 39 30.59 -17.15 -2.06
C ALA A 39 30.49 -18.55 -1.41
N LEU A 40 29.33 -19.21 -1.50
CA LEU A 40 29.05 -20.52 -0.90
C LEU A 40 29.31 -21.68 -1.87
N THR A 41 30.45 -21.73 -2.57
CA THR A 41 30.70 -22.77 -3.60
C THR A 41 30.49 -24.21 -3.09
N GLY A 42 29.65 -24.98 -3.81
CA GLY A 42 29.57 -26.44 -3.71
C GLY A 42 28.61 -27.02 -2.65
N SER A 43 27.93 -26.18 -1.86
CA SER A 43 26.99 -26.64 -0.82
C SER A 43 25.52 -26.53 -1.26
N GLU A 44 24.63 -27.32 -0.66
CA GLU A 44 23.17 -27.13 -0.80
C GLU A 44 22.72 -25.72 -0.36
N SER A 45 23.49 -25.09 0.53
CA SER A 45 23.31 -23.68 0.91
C SER A 45 23.51 -22.71 -0.25
N ALA A 46 24.42 -23.02 -1.20
CA ALA A 46 24.63 -22.24 -2.41
C ALA A 46 23.40 -22.24 -3.32
N LYS A 47 22.81 -23.42 -3.53
CA LYS A 47 21.60 -23.59 -4.35
C LYS A 47 20.42 -22.86 -3.72
N THR A 48 20.28 -22.97 -2.39
CA THR A 48 19.23 -22.25 -1.65
C THR A 48 19.42 -20.74 -1.73
N ALA A 49 20.64 -20.23 -1.56
CA ALA A 49 20.95 -18.81 -1.71
C ALA A 49 20.67 -18.29 -3.13
N ALA A 50 20.95 -19.08 -4.16
CA ALA A 50 20.64 -18.74 -5.55
C ALA A 50 19.13 -18.63 -5.84
N GLN A 51 18.30 -19.39 -5.11
CA GLN A 51 16.84 -19.32 -5.21
C GLN A 51 16.23 -18.23 -4.32
N LEU A 52 16.90 -17.86 -3.24
CA LEU A 52 16.41 -16.91 -2.26
C LEU A 52 16.23 -15.51 -2.84
N GLY A 53 17.19 -15.02 -3.64
CA GLY A 53 17.11 -13.70 -4.29
C GLY A 53 15.85 -13.56 -5.16
N PRO A 54 15.65 -14.42 -6.18
CA PRO A 54 14.46 -14.40 -7.03
C PRO A 54 13.14 -14.63 -6.26
N HIS A 55 13.13 -15.54 -5.29
CA HIS A 55 11.93 -15.78 -4.47
C HIS A 55 11.55 -14.55 -3.65
N TRP A 56 12.55 -13.91 -3.04
CA TRP A 56 12.37 -12.70 -2.25
C TRP A 56 11.92 -11.52 -3.12
N GLU A 57 12.51 -11.35 -4.30
CA GLU A 57 12.11 -10.32 -5.28
C GLU A 57 10.64 -10.49 -5.70
N ASN A 58 10.23 -11.71 -6.04
CA ASN A 58 8.84 -12.03 -6.37
C ASN A 58 7.91 -11.74 -5.19
N SER A 59 8.28 -12.16 -3.98
CA SER A 59 7.48 -11.95 -2.77
C SER A 59 7.30 -10.46 -2.46
N ILE A 60 8.37 -9.67 -2.58
CA ILE A 60 8.32 -8.20 -2.47
C ILE A 60 7.39 -7.61 -3.53
N GLY A 61 7.50 -8.07 -4.77
CA GLY A 61 6.67 -7.56 -5.87
C GLY A 61 5.17 -7.78 -5.62
N VAL A 62 4.79 -8.97 -5.18
CA VAL A 62 3.40 -9.30 -4.81
C VAL A 62 2.92 -8.45 -3.64
N TRP A 63 3.72 -8.37 -2.58
CA TRP A 63 3.38 -7.59 -1.40
C TRP A 63 3.20 -6.10 -1.73
N ALA A 64 4.14 -5.50 -2.46
CA ALA A 64 4.09 -4.09 -2.84
C ALA A 64 2.86 -3.77 -3.70
N LYS A 65 2.50 -4.66 -4.64
CA LYS A 65 1.25 -4.53 -5.43
C LYS A 65 0.00 -4.59 -4.55
N GLY A 66 -0.02 -5.46 -3.55
CA GLY A 66 -1.11 -5.55 -2.58
C GLY A 66 -1.26 -4.26 -1.77
N VAL A 67 -0.14 -3.70 -1.31
CA VAL A 67 -0.10 -2.43 -0.56
C VAL A 67 -0.54 -1.26 -1.43
N ASP A 68 -0.13 -1.20 -2.70
CA ASP A 68 -0.59 -0.17 -3.65
C ASP A 68 -2.11 -0.27 -3.89
N SER A 69 -2.64 -1.49 -4.02
CA SER A 69 -4.08 -1.74 -4.18
C SER A 69 -4.88 -1.30 -2.95
N TYR A 70 -4.32 -1.54 -1.76
CA TYR A 70 -4.90 -1.06 -0.50
C TYR A 70 -4.91 0.47 -0.44
N ALA A 71 -3.80 1.13 -0.80
CA ALA A 71 -3.73 2.60 -0.87
C ALA A 71 -4.75 3.19 -1.86
N ALA A 72 -4.95 2.55 -3.01
CA ALA A 72 -5.97 2.95 -3.99
C ALA A 72 -7.39 2.82 -3.44
N SER A 73 -7.66 1.75 -2.67
CA SER A 73 -8.95 1.52 -2.02
C SER A 73 -9.24 2.59 -0.96
N LEU A 74 -8.25 2.95 -0.14
CA LEU A 74 -8.36 4.03 0.85
C LEU A 74 -8.61 5.40 0.17
N THR A 75 -7.93 5.67 -0.95
CA THR A 75 -8.12 6.91 -1.71
C THR A 75 -9.53 6.99 -2.32
N THR A 76 -10.03 5.87 -2.84
CA THR A 76 -11.39 5.75 -3.36
C THR A 76 -12.41 5.99 -2.25
N ALA A 77 -12.24 5.35 -1.09
CA ALA A 77 -13.11 5.56 0.07
C ALA A 77 -13.13 7.03 0.51
N ALA A 78 -11.96 7.68 0.64
CA ALA A 78 -11.86 9.09 1.01
C ALA A 78 -12.58 10.02 0.02
N THR A 79 -12.57 9.67 -1.26
CA THR A 79 -13.28 10.41 -2.31
C THR A 79 -14.79 10.22 -2.21
N ALA A 80 -15.24 8.99 -1.94
CA ALA A 80 -16.65 8.68 -1.75
C ALA A 80 -17.24 9.37 -0.51
N TYR A 81 -16.51 9.43 0.60
CA TYR A 81 -16.95 10.17 1.80
C TYR A 81 -17.12 11.66 1.51
N ARG A 82 -16.10 12.31 0.92
CA ARG A 82 -16.20 13.73 0.55
C ARG A 82 -17.38 14.03 -0.39
N ALA A 83 -17.67 13.14 -1.35
CA ALA A 83 -18.79 13.32 -2.27
C ALA A 83 -20.15 13.22 -1.56
N ARG A 84 -20.27 12.33 -0.56
CA ARG A 84 -21.49 12.19 0.26
C ARG A 84 -21.70 13.39 1.17
N ASP A 85 -20.63 13.89 1.79
CA ASP A 85 -20.70 15.08 2.65
C ASP A 85 -21.16 16.31 1.85
N GLY A 86 -20.59 16.53 0.66
CA GLY A 86 -21.00 17.63 -0.22
C GLY A 86 -22.41 17.51 -0.79
N ALA A 87 -22.92 16.29 -1.00
CA ALA A 87 -24.31 16.06 -1.41
C ALA A 87 -25.29 16.31 -0.24
N GLY A 88 -24.94 15.91 0.98
CA GLY A 88 -25.73 16.18 2.18
C GLY A 88 -25.80 17.68 2.51
N GLU A 89 -24.71 18.43 2.32
CA GLU A 89 -24.70 19.89 2.48
C GLU A 89 -25.59 20.61 1.45
N GLN A 90 -25.67 20.11 0.20
CA GLN A 90 -26.56 20.66 -0.83
C GLN A 90 -28.04 20.35 -0.56
N GLU A 91 -28.35 19.19 0.03
CA GLU A 91 -29.73 18.80 0.33
C GLU A 91 -30.29 19.53 1.56
N PHE A 92 -29.46 19.86 2.55
CA PHE A 92 -29.85 20.68 3.71
C PHE A 92 -29.76 22.20 3.47
N GLY A 93 -29.11 22.65 2.38
CA GLY A 93 -28.95 24.06 2.01
C GLY A 93 -30.01 24.62 1.05
N GLY A 94 -31.08 23.89 0.78
CA GLY A 94 -32.18 24.37 -0.07
C GLY A 94 -32.98 25.53 0.58
N PRO A 95 -33.35 26.59 -0.15
CA PRO A 95 -34.01 27.76 0.42
C PRO A 95 -35.45 27.42 0.80
N GLY A 96 -35.69 27.16 2.08
CA GLY A 96 -37.01 26.90 2.66
C GLY A 96 -37.34 27.84 3.81
N GLY A 97 -37.04 29.13 3.64
CA GLY A 97 -37.65 30.19 4.44
C GLY A 97 -38.83 30.77 3.68
N ASN A 98 -40.05 30.34 4.02
CA ASN A 98 -41.23 31.17 4.29
C ASN A 98 -42.39 30.29 4.78
#